data_AF-X1IVT2-F1
#
_entry.id   AF-X1IVT2-F1
#
_cell.length_a   1.000
_cell.length_b   1.000
_cell.length_c   1.000
_cell.angle_alpha   90.00
_cell.angle_beta   90.00
_cell.angle_gamma   90.00
#
_symmetry.space_group_name_H-M   'P 1'
#
loop_
_entity.id
_entity.type
_entity.pdbx_description
1 polymer ?
#
loop_
_entity_poly.entity_id
_entity_poly.type
_entity_poly.pdbx_seq_one_letter_code
_entity_poly.pdbx_strand_id
1 'polypeptide(L)' 'MPVKDGIEATKEIFDIDQKVKVIFASADMSVKEKALSMGIVGFLSKPFSLEKLVKKIESLISKARV' A
#
# COMPACT_ATOMS: atom_id res chain seq x y z
N MET A 1 1.85 -8.32 11.27
CA MET A 1 3.27 -8.53 11.59
C MET A 1 3.34 -8.52 13.12
N PRO A 2 3.86 -9.57 13.77
CA PRO A 2 3.79 -9.70 15.23
C PRO A 2 4.67 -8.72 16.00
N VAL A 3 5.65 -8.08 15.33
CA VAL A 3 6.65 -7.20 15.97
C VAL A 3 6.54 -5.73 15.53
N LYS A 4 6.06 -5.47 14.31
CA LYS A 4 6.00 -4.11 13.71
C LYS A 4 4.67 -3.94 12.99
N ASP A 5 4.06 -2.77 13.03
CA ASP A 5 2.82 -2.53 12.29
C ASP A 5 3.10 -2.11 10.83
N GLY A 6 2.07 -2.16 9.99
CA GLY A 6 2.23 -1.79 8.57
C GLY A 6 2.54 -0.30 8.36
N ILE A 7 2.12 0.56 9.30
CA ILE A 7 2.32 2.01 9.24
C ILE A 7 3.79 2.34 9.50
N GLU A 8 4.37 1.82 10.58
CA GLU A 8 5.79 1.96 10.90
C GLU A 8 6.66 1.43 9.77
N ALA A 9 6.34 0.24 9.24
CA ALA A 9 7.05 -0.32 8.10
C ALA A 9 6.98 0.59 6.86
N THR A 10 5.81 1.16 6.57
CA THR A 10 5.64 2.08 5.42
C THR A 10 6.47 3.35 5.61
N LYS A 11 6.51 3.89 6.83
CA LYS A 11 7.32 5.08 7.15
C LYS A 11 8.80 4.82 6.90
N GLU A 12 9.33 3.72 7.42
CA GLU A 12 10.74 3.35 7.24
C GLU A 12 11.10 3.12 5.77
N ILE A 13 10.19 2.51 4.98
CA ILE A 13 10.40 2.34 3.54
C ILE A 13 10.57 3.70 2.85
N PHE A 14 9.74 4.69 3.19
CA PHE A 14 9.82 6.03 2.61
C PHE A 14 11.01 6.84 3.13
N ASP A 15 11.47 6.59 4.36
CA ASP A 15 12.70 7.20 4.89
C ASP A 15 13.94 6.70 4.12
N ILE A 16 13.90 5.48 3.56
CA ILE A 16 14.95 4.92 2.69
C ILE A 16 14.83 5.46 1.25
N ASP A 17 13.65 5.36 0.65
CA ASP A 17 13.38 5.87 -0.70
C ASP A 17 11.90 6.23 -0.88
N GLN A 18 11.63 7.55 -0.98
CA GLN A 18 10.29 8.10 -1.18
C GLN A 18 9.68 7.75 -2.55
N LYS A 19 10.46 7.25 -3.52
CA LYS A 19 9.96 6.85 -4.84
C LYS A 19 9.34 5.45 -4.86
N VAL A 20 9.52 4.66 -3.80
CA VAL A 20 8.96 3.30 -3.71
C VAL A 20 7.43 3.36 -3.76
N LYS A 21 6.83 2.54 -4.61
CA LYS A 21 5.37 2.43 -4.70
C LYS A 21 4.84 1.41 -3.69
N VAL A 22 4.16 1.89 -2.66
CA VAL A 22 3.58 1.03 -1.61
C VAL A 22 2.09 0.78 -1.85
N ILE A 23 1.67 -0.51 -1.81
CA ILE A 23 0.27 -0.92 -1.71
C ILE A 23 0.04 -1.47 -0.30
N PHE A 24 -0.78 -0.78 0.50
CA PHE A 24 -1.08 -1.18 1.86
C PHE A 24 -2.22 -2.20 1.91
N ALA A 25 -2.07 -3.27 2.68
CA ALA A 25 -3.06 -4.35 2.71
C ALA A 25 -3.49 -4.73 4.15
N SER A 26 -4.72 -4.41 4.53
CA SER A 26 -5.22 -4.51 5.91
C SER A 26 -6.65 -5.06 6.00
N ALA A 27 -6.97 -5.79 7.07
CA ALA A 27 -8.36 -6.11 7.43
C ALA A 27 -9.02 -4.96 8.22
N ASP A 28 -8.21 -4.16 8.92
CA ASP A 28 -8.66 -2.96 9.62
C ASP A 28 -8.75 -1.79 8.62
N MET A 29 -9.94 -1.22 8.49
CA MET A 29 -10.22 -0.10 7.59
C MET A 29 -9.93 1.27 8.24
N SER A 30 -9.82 1.34 9.56
CA SER A 30 -9.56 2.60 10.27
C SER A 30 -8.19 3.19 9.90
N VAL A 31 -7.22 2.33 9.56
CA VAL A 31 -5.87 2.73 9.17
C VAL A 31 -5.78 3.29 7.75
N LYS A 32 -6.86 3.20 6.96
CA LYS A 32 -6.84 3.58 5.53
C LYS A 32 -6.44 5.05 5.33
N GLU A 33 -7.10 5.98 6.03
CA GLU A 33 -6.83 7.41 5.88
C GLU A 33 -5.41 7.76 6.32
N LYS A 34 -4.95 7.17 7.42
CA LYS A 34 -3.57 7.32 7.90
C LYS A 34 -2.57 6.78 6.89
N ALA A 35 -2.82 5.63 6.28
CA ALA A 35 -1.92 5.05 5.29
C ALA A 35 -1.90 5.89 4.00
N LEU A 36 -3.05 6.42 3.56
CA LEU A 36 -3.14 7.31 2.40
C LEU A 36 -2.38 8.62 2.61
N SER A 37 -2.45 9.23 3.80
CA SER A 37 -1.73 10.47 4.09
C SER A 37 -0.21 10.32 4.10
N MET A 38 0.31 9.10 4.17
CA MET A 38 1.74 8.80 4.07
C MET A 38 2.27 8.78 2.63
N GLY A 39 1.40 8.85 1.61
CA GLY A 39 1.82 8.81 0.21
C GLY A 39 1.87 7.42 -0.43
N ILE A 40 1.20 6.42 0.16
CA ILE A 40 1.02 5.13 -0.51
C ILE A 40 0.25 5.31 -1.83
N VAL A 41 0.50 4.43 -2.80
CA VAL A 41 -0.16 4.48 -4.11
C VAL A 41 -1.44 3.65 -4.16
N GLY A 42 -1.69 2.81 -3.16
CA GLY A 42 -2.90 2.01 -3.11
C GLY A 42 -3.17 1.36 -1.76
N PHE A 43 -4.44 1.03 -1.54
CA PHE A 43 -4.91 0.28 -0.37
C PHE A 43 -5.75 -0.91 -0.82
N LEU A 44 -5.59 -2.06 -0.16
CA LEU A 44 -6.36 -3.29 -0.37
C LEU A 44 -6.93 -3.79 0.95
N SER A 45 -8.26 -3.85 1.04
CA SER A 45 -8.95 -4.47 2.17
C SER A 45 -8.89 -5.99 2.08
N LYS A 46 -8.49 -6.65 3.16
CA LYS A 46 -8.46 -8.12 3.31
C LYS A 46 -9.83 -8.65 3.75
N PRO A 47 -10.24 -9.86 3.30
CA PRO A 47 -9.55 -10.69 2.32
C PRO A 47 -9.70 -10.15 0.88
N PHE A 48 -8.74 -10.48 0.01
CA PHE A 48 -8.80 -10.17 -1.42
C PHE A 48 -8.34 -11.36 -2.26
N SER A 49 -8.89 -11.46 -3.47
CA SER A 49 -8.44 -12.46 -4.45
C SER A 49 -7.12 -12.05 -5.11
N LEU A 50 -6.40 -13.03 -5.67
CA LEU A 50 -5.22 -12.78 -6.47
C LEU A 50 -5.52 -11.90 -7.69
N GLU A 51 -6.66 -12.14 -8.35
CA GLU A 51 -7.11 -11.31 -9.48
C GLU A 51 -7.25 -9.84 -9.09
N LYS A 52 -7.81 -9.55 -7.92
CA LYS A 52 -7.96 -8.18 -7.41
C LYS A 52 -6.59 -7.53 -7.13
N LEU A 53 -5.64 -8.31 -6.61
CA LEU A 53 -4.27 -7.85 -6.40
C LEU A 53 -3.57 -7.53 -7.73
N VAL A 54 -3.64 -8.45 -8.69
CA VAL A 54 -3.02 -8.28 -10.03
C VAL A 54 -3.59 -7.05 -10.73
N LYS A 55 -4.92 -6.91 -10.81
CA LYS A 55 -5.58 -5.73 -11.40
C LYS A 55 -5.15 -4.42 -10.71
N LYS A 56 -4.98 -4.45 -9.38
CA LYS A 56 -4.52 -3.27 -8.64
C LYS A 56 -3.08 -2.90 -9.01
N ILE A 57 -2.19 -3.88 -9.12
CA ILE A 57 -0.79 -3.67 -9.55
C ILE A 57 -0.76 -3.12 -10.98
N GLU A 58 -1.47 -3.76 -11.91
CA GLU A 58 -1.55 -3.34 -13.31
C GLU A 58 -2.05 -1.89 -13.45
N SER A 59 -3.10 -1.53 -12.71
CA SER A 59 -3.64 -0.16 -12.68
C SER A 59 -2.63 0.90 -12.20
N LEU A 60 -1.66 0.51 -11.36
CA LEU A 60 -0.65 1.42 -10.82
C LEU A 60 0.61 1.50 -11.69
N ILE A 61 0.89 0.47 -12.48
CA ILE A 61 1.97 0.46 -13.46
C ILE A 61 1.53 1.19 -14.74
N SER A 62 0.30 0.97 -15.21
CA SER A 62 -0.19 1.59 -16.45
C SER A 62 -0.29 3.11 -16.36
N LYS A 63 -0.66 3.65 -15.19
CA LYS A 63 -0.68 5.10 -14.93
C LYS A 63 0.71 5.76 -14.90
N ALA A 64 1.79 4.98 -14.92
CA ALA A 64 3.17 5.49 -14.90
C ALA A 64 3.77 5.69 -16.30
N ARG A 65 3.00 5.48 -17.38
CA ARG A 65 3.38 5.85 -18.75
C ARG A 65 2.76 7.21 -19.08
N VAL A 66 3.51 8.28 -18.80
CA VAL A 66 3.35 9.61 -19.41
C VAL A 66 4.73 10.08 -19.81
#